data_AF-A0A511W7R9-F1
#
_entry.id   AF-A0A511W7R9-F1
#
_cell.length_a   1.000
_cell.length_b   1.000
_cell.length_c   1.000
_cell.angle_alpha   90.00
_cell.angle_beta   90.00
_cell.angle_gamma   90.00
#
_symmetry.space_group_name_H-M   'P 1'
#
loop_
_entity.id
_entity.type
_entity.pdbx_description
1 polymer ?
#
loop_
_entity_poly.entity_id
_entity_poly.type
_entity_poly.pdbx_seq_one_letter_code
_entity_poly.pdbx_strand_id
1 'polypeptide(L)'
;MDSRIFRDAMGRFATGVTVVTTQVDDETHGMTANAFMSVSLDPKLVTISIDHNAKMYSQIKQSQQFAVSILSDEQMDVSMHFAGQKENPAAVQFDFVSGIPVIRDALTAVVCNVIEFYEVGDHTLFIGEVLEIKLTDGNPLAFFGGKYGSYQPV
;
A
#
# COMPACT_ATOMS: atom_id res chain seq x y z
N MET A 1 -20.54 19.52 -2.54
CA MET A 1 -20.93 18.12 -2.75
C MET A 1 -20.74 17.38 -1.43
N ASP A 2 -21.67 16.51 -1.05
CA ASP A 2 -21.57 15.75 0.20
C ASP A 2 -20.35 14.80 0.16
N SER A 3 -19.51 14.83 1.19
CA SER A 3 -18.34 13.93 1.32
C SER A 3 -18.73 12.45 1.23
N ARG A 4 -19.93 12.08 1.66
CA ARG A 4 -20.43 10.70 1.54
C ARG A 4 -20.65 10.32 0.08
N ILE A 5 -21.26 11.19 -0.72
CA ILE A 5 -21.46 10.95 -2.16
C ILE A 5 -20.12 10.77 -2.87
N PHE A 6 -19.13 11.61 -2.54
CA PHE A 6 -17.78 11.48 -3.10
C PHE A 6 -17.15 10.12 -2.75
N ARG A 7 -17.17 9.71 -1.48
CA ARG A 7 -16.63 8.42 -1.05
C ARG A 7 -17.35 7.23 -1.68
N ASP A 8 -18.68 7.28 -1.75
CA ASP A 8 -19.48 6.24 -2.37
C ASP A 8 -19.17 6.12 -3.87
N ALA A 9 -18.93 7.24 -4.55
CA ALA A 9 -18.51 7.26 -5.95
C ALA A 9 -17.09 6.69 -6.14
N MET A 10 -16.11 7.10 -5.32
CA MET A 10 -14.74 6.57 -5.38
C MET A 10 -14.69 5.07 -5.06
N GLY A 11 -15.54 4.60 -4.14
CA GLY A 11 -15.68 3.18 -3.84
C GLY A 11 -16.23 2.32 -4.99
N ARG A 12 -16.72 2.93 -6.09
CA ARG A 12 -17.11 2.21 -7.31
C ARG A 12 -15.92 1.83 -8.19
N PHE A 13 -14.74 2.38 -7.95
CA PHE A 13 -13.52 1.92 -8.61
C PHE A 13 -12.93 0.75 -7.81
N ALA A 14 -13.04 -0.46 -8.37
CA ALA A 14 -12.48 -1.65 -7.74
C ALA A 14 -10.94 -1.57 -7.75
N THR A 15 -10.33 -1.98 -6.64
CA THR A 15 -8.87 -1.92 -6.44
C THR A 15 -8.39 -3.24 -5.84
N GLY A 16 -7.12 -3.55 -6.04
CA GLY A 16 -6.42 -4.45 -5.13
C GLY A 16 -6.20 -3.77 -3.78
N VAL A 17 -5.82 -4.55 -2.77
CA VAL A 17 -5.44 -4.03 -1.46
C VAL A 17 -3.94 -4.13 -1.29
N THR A 18 -3.32 -3.08 -0.76
CA THR A 18 -1.88 -3.07 -0.49
C THR A 18 -1.58 -2.71 0.96
N VAL A 19 -0.43 -3.13 1.45
CA VAL A 19 0.20 -2.55 2.65
C VAL A 19 1.44 -1.80 2.19
N VAL A 20 1.50 -0.52 2.53
CA VAL A 20 2.68 0.31 2.41
C VAL A 20 3.51 0.11 3.65
N THR A 21 4.79 -0.20 3.49
CA THR A 21 5.73 -0.40 4.59
C THR A 21 6.95 0.51 4.44
N THR A 22 7.54 0.88 5.56
CA THR A 22 8.81 1.59 5.61
C THR A 22 9.54 1.26 6.91
N GLN A 23 10.80 1.66 7.03
CA GLN A 23 11.60 1.50 8.23
C GLN A 23 12.19 2.85 8.66
N VAL A 24 12.06 3.16 9.94
CA VAL A 24 12.63 4.36 10.57
C VAL A 24 13.24 3.93 11.90
N ASP A 25 14.50 4.29 12.16
CA ASP A 25 15.19 3.97 13.41
C ASP A 25 15.12 2.46 13.77
N ASP A 26 15.32 1.60 12.75
CA ASP A 26 15.17 0.14 12.78
C ASP A 26 13.74 -0.39 13.08
N GLU A 27 12.77 0.48 13.35
CA GLU A 27 11.37 0.11 13.54
C GLU A 27 10.62 0.00 12.21
N THR A 28 9.90 -1.11 12.04
CA THR A 28 9.04 -1.33 10.87
C THR A 28 7.68 -0.71 11.09
N HIS A 29 7.20 -0.01 10.08
CA HIS A 29 5.87 0.57 10.09
C HIS A 29 5.10 0.15 8.84
N GLY A 30 3.79 0.01 8.99
CA GLY A 30 2.90 -0.41 7.91
C GLY A 30 1.57 0.33 7.93
N MET A 31 0.97 0.49 6.76
CA MET A 31 -0.34 1.10 6.59
C MET A 31 -1.06 0.48 5.39
N THR A 32 -2.30 0.06 5.58
CA THR A 32 -3.14 -0.41 4.48
C THR A 32 -3.49 0.77 3.57
N ALA A 33 -3.30 0.59 2.27
CA ALA A 33 -3.66 1.56 1.26
C ALA A 33 -4.21 0.88 0.01
N ASN A 34 -5.12 1.56 -0.68
CA ASN A 34 -5.56 1.19 -2.03
C ASN A 34 -5.44 2.37 -3.03
N ALA A 35 -4.90 3.51 -2.58
CA ALA A 35 -4.51 4.63 -3.42
C ALA A 35 -3.07 4.45 -3.92
N PHE A 36 -2.87 3.39 -4.71
CA PHE A 36 -1.60 3.00 -5.33
C PHE A 36 -1.79 2.86 -6.84
N MET A 37 -0.80 3.30 -7.63
CA MET A 37 -0.83 3.12 -9.08
C MET A 37 0.58 3.07 -9.69
N SER A 38 0.69 2.38 -10.83
CA SER A 38 1.83 2.50 -11.74
C SER A 38 1.81 3.87 -12.43
N VAL A 39 2.97 4.50 -12.58
CA VAL A 39 3.12 5.85 -13.15
C VAL A 39 3.90 5.83 -14.47
N SER A 40 5.04 5.15 -14.50
CA SER A 40 5.94 5.14 -15.66
C SER A 40 6.64 3.80 -15.82
N LEU A 41 6.98 3.45 -17.06
CA LEU A 41 7.75 2.25 -17.39
C LEU A 41 9.26 2.55 -17.53
N ASP A 42 9.61 3.75 -18.02
CA ASP A 42 11.00 4.19 -18.17
C ASP A 42 11.15 5.69 -17.81
N PRO A 43 11.67 6.02 -16.61
CA PRO A 43 12.07 5.10 -15.53
C PRO A 43 10.86 4.38 -14.91
N LYS A 44 11.10 3.30 -14.15
CA LYS A 44 10.04 2.50 -13.51
C LYS A 44 9.52 3.25 -12.29
N LEU A 45 8.34 3.85 -12.38
CA LEU A 45 7.78 4.67 -11.32
C LEU A 45 6.41 4.16 -10.87
N VAL A 46 6.16 4.26 -9.57
CA VAL A 46 4.86 4.06 -8.94
C VAL A 46 4.53 5.26 -8.05
N THR A 47 3.27 5.38 -7.62
CA THR A 47 2.89 6.36 -6.60
C THR A 47 1.93 5.79 -5.58
N ILE A 48 2.03 6.33 -4.36
CA ILE A 48 1.09 6.14 -3.25
C ILE A 48 0.58 7.50 -2.79
N SER A 49 -0.70 7.57 -2.43
CA SER A 49 -1.32 8.76 -1.83
C SER A 49 -1.52 8.56 -0.34
N ILE A 50 -0.97 9.44 0.49
CA ILE A 50 -0.97 9.31 1.96
C ILE A 50 -1.58 10.56 2.61
N ASP A 51 -2.58 10.36 3.46
CA ASP A 51 -3.22 11.41 4.26
C ASP A 51 -2.22 12.07 5.20
N HIS A 52 -2.26 13.40 5.33
CA HIS A 52 -1.34 14.14 6.20
C HIS A 52 -1.44 13.79 7.69
N ASN A 53 -2.57 13.23 8.14
CA ASN A 53 -2.78 12.78 9.52
C ASN A 53 -2.32 11.34 9.75
N ALA A 54 -1.98 10.58 8.69
CA ALA A 54 -1.46 9.23 8.83
C ALA A 54 -0.02 9.28 9.37
N LYS A 55 0.30 8.45 10.37
CA LYS A 55 1.68 8.31 10.88
C LYS A 55 2.68 7.95 9.76
N MET A 56 2.22 7.20 8.77
CA MET A 56 3.00 6.82 7.59
C MET A 56 3.54 8.02 6.82
N TYR A 57 2.82 9.16 6.81
CA TYR A 57 3.25 10.37 6.11
C TYR A 57 4.62 10.87 6.59
N SER A 58 4.77 11.05 7.90
CA SER A 58 6.03 11.52 8.48
C SER A 58 7.14 10.48 8.36
N GLN A 59 6.79 9.20 8.41
CA GLN A 59 7.77 8.12 8.34
C GLN A 59 8.35 7.91 6.95
N ILE A 60 7.54 8.03 5.88
CA ILE A 60 8.04 8.01 4.51
C ILE A 60 8.85 9.28 4.24
N LYS A 61 8.42 10.44 4.76
CA LYS A 61 9.24 11.67 4.68
C LYS A 61 10.60 11.52 5.37
N GLN A 62 10.69 10.78 6.46
CA GLN A 62 11.96 10.57 7.17
C GLN A 62 12.84 9.52 6.47
N SER A 63 12.28 8.38 6.10
CA SER A 63 13.03 7.27 5.49
C SER A 63 13.41 7.51 4.02
N GLN A 64 12.63 8.31 3.29
CA GLN A 64 12.73 8.49 1.83
C GLN A 64 12.61 7.16 1.05
N GLN A 65 12.04 6.12 1.67
CA GLN A 65 11.90 4.78 1.11
C GLN A 65 10.56 4.18 1.53
N PHE A 66 9.98 3.38 0.64
CA PHE A 66 8.80 2.58 0.98
C PHE A 66 8.78 1.31 0.15
N ALA A 67 8.05 0.30 0.65
CA ALA A 67 7.64 -0.82 -0.15
C ALA A 67 6.11 -0.91 -0.23
N VAL A 68 5.61 -1.46 -1.32
CA VAL A 68 4.19 -1.76 -1.53
C VAL A 68 4.04 -3.26 -1.63
N SER A 69 3.32 -3.84 -0.68
CA SER A 69 2.96 -5.27 -0.70
C SER A 69 1.51 -5.40 -1.16
N ILE A 70 1.30 -5.86 -2.39
CA ILE A 70 -0.03 -6.18 -2.93
C ILE A 70 -0.49 -7.49 -2.31
N LEU A 71 -1.62 -7.47 -1.61
CA LEU A 71 -2.08 -8.59 -0.81
C LEU A 71 -2.83 -9.64 -1.63
N SER A 72 -2.65 -10.91 -1.25
CA SER A 72 -3.49 -12.02 -1.72
C SER A 72 -4.83 -12.03 -0.98
N ASP A 73 -5.84 -12.71 -1.54
CA ASP A 73 -7.17 -12.85 -0.93
C ASP A 73 -7.18 -13.59 0.42
N GLU A 74 -6.10 -14.32 0.74
CA GLU A 74 -5.85 -14.93 2.05
C GLU A 74 -5.38 -13.93 3.12
N GLN A 75 -4.98 -12.72 2.74
CA GLN A 75 -4.34 -11.73 3.63
C GLN A 75 -5.30 -10.62 4.11
N MET A 76 -6.61 -10.90 4.17
CA MET A 76 -7.59 -9.94 4.69
C MET A 76 -7.28 -9.50 6.13
N ASP A 77 -6.83 -10.41 7.01
CA ASP A 77 -6.47 -10.06 8.39
C ASP A 77 -5.26 -9.12 8.47
N VAL A 78 -4.29 -9.24 7.55
CA VAL A 78 -3.15 -8.32 7.44
C VAL A 78 -3.64 -6.92 7.04
N SER A 79 -4.53 -6.84 6.05
CA SER A 79 -5.17 -5.58 5.66
C SER A 79 -5.90 -4.92 6.83
N MET A 80 -6.70 -5.67 7.59
CA MET A 80 -7.45 -5.13 8.73
C MET A 80 -6.53 -4.64 9.86
N HIS A 81 -5.39 -5.32 10.07
CA HIS A 81 -4.39 -4.90 11.05
C HIS A 81 -3.77 -3.54 10.70
N PHE A 82 -3.24 -3.40 9.49
CA PHE A 82 -2.60 -2.15 9.06
C PHE A 82 -3.60 -1.03 8.70
N ALA A 83 -4.89 -1.33 8.64
CA ALA A 83 -5.97 -0.34 8.59
C ALA A 83 -6.42 0.14 9.99
N GLY A 84 -5.86 -0.41 11.06
CA GLY A 84 -6.27 -0.10 12.44
C GLY A 84 -7.67 -0.60 12.82
N GLN A 85 -8.24 -1.52 12.04
CA GLN A 85 -9.60 -2.04 12.24
C GLN A 85 -9.64 -3.24 13.20
N LYS A 86 -8.58 -4.04 13.22
CA LYS A 86 -8.44 -5.24 14.07
C LYS A 86 -6.97 -5.49 14.38
N GLU A 87 -6.58 -5.33 15.64
CA GLU A 87 -5.22 -5.65 16.05
C GLU A 87 -4.97 -7.16 15.97
N ASN A 88 -4.03 -7.59 15.13
CA ASN A 88 -3.67 -8.99 14.93
C ASN A 88 -2.18 -9.11 14.54
N PRO A 89 -1.25 -8.79 15.45
CA PRO A 89 0.18 -8.84 15.16
C PRO A 89 0.66 -10.25 14.76
N ALA A 90 -0.03 -11.30 15.20
CA ALA A 90 0.28 -12.68 14.84
C ALA A 90 0.04 -13.00 13.35
N ALA A 91 -0.82 -12.24 12.66
CA ALA A 91 -1.03 -12.38 11.22
C ALA A 91 0.07 -11.72 10.37
N VAL A 92 0.92 -10.91 10.99
CA VAL A 92 1.93 -10.13 10.27
C VAL A 92 3.29 -10.81 10.37
N GLN A 93 3.85 -11.14 9.22
CA GLN A 93 5.24 -11.56 9.10
C GLN A 93 5.90 -10.73 8.01
N PHE A 94 7.13 -10.29 8.27
CA PHE A 94 7.90 -9.50 7.31
C PHE A 94 9.03 -10.33 6.73
N ASP A 95 9.25 -10.14 5.43
CA ASP A 95 10.55 -10.39 4.80
C ASP A 95 11.22 -9.05 4.52
N PHE A 96 12.49 -9.08 4.12
CA PHE A 96 13.24 -7.89 3.75
C PHE A 96 13.72 -8.02 2.31
N VAL A 97 13.51 -6.96 1.53
CA VAL A 97 13.87 -6.86 0.12
C VAL A 97 14.63 -5.55 -0.05
N SER A 98 15.87 -5.63 -0.52
CA SER A 98 16.77 -4.46 -0.56
C SER A 98 16.84 -3.69 0.79
N GLY A 99 16.75 -4.42 1.91
CA GLY A 99 16.77 -3.84 3.26
C GLY A 99 15.45 -3.25 3.75
N ILE A 100 14.39 -3.21 2.92
CA ILE A 100 13.09 -2.64 3.27
C ILE A 100 12.11 -3.76 3.65
N PRO A 101 11.33 -3.61 4.74
CA PRO A 101 10.36 -4.61 5.14
C PRO A 101 9.22 -4.74 4.11
N VAL A 102 8.83 -5.96 3.79
CA VAL A 102 7.68 -6.30 2.93
C VAL A 102 6.81 -7.35 3.61
N ILE A 103 5.53 -7.41 3.31
CA ILE A 103 4.65 -8.45 3.84
C ILE A 103 5.04 -9.79 3.21
N ARG A 104 5.35 -10.78 4.07
CA ARG A 104 5.65 -12.14 3.64
C ARG A 104 4.45 -12.74 2.89
N ASP A 105 4.74 -13.50 1.84
CA ASP A 105 3.74 -14.16 0.98
C ASP A 105 2.72 -13.21 0.32
N ALA A 106 3.01 -11.91 0.28
CA ALA A 106 2.25 -10.97 -0.55
C ALA A 106 2.29 -11.39 -2.03
N LEU A 107 1.20 -11.14 -2.76
CA LEU A 107 1.09 -11.43 -4.19
C LEU A 107 2.20 -10.74 -4.98
N THR A 108 2.56 -9.53 -4.58
CA THR A 108 3.67 -8.77 -5.15
C THR A 108 4.26 -7.85 -4.10
N ALA A 109 5.58 -7.72 -4.06
CA ALA A 109 6.27 -6.69 -3.29
C ALA A 109 7.05 -5.78 -4.24
N VAL A 110 6.92 -4.47 -4.09
CA VAL A 110 7.61 -3.44 -4.89
C VAL A 110 8.37 -2.52 -3.95
N VAL A 111 9.70 -2.51 -4.02
CA VAL A 111 10.55 -1.65 -3.18
C VAL A 111 10.94 -0.39 -3.94
N CYS A 112 10.80 0.77 -3.30
CA CYS A 112 10.97 2.07 -3.94
C CYS A 112 11.83 3.03 -3.12
N ASN A 113 12.62 3.85 -3.83
CA ASN A 113 13.13 5.11 -3.30
C ASN A 113 12.17 6.24 -3.67
N VAL A 114 11.88 7.14 -2.74
CA VAL A 114 11.13 8.36 -3.04
C VAL A 114 12.02 9.29 -3.88
N ILE A 115 11.54 9.69 -5.04
CA ILE A 115 12.24 10.66 -5.91
C ILE A 115 11.58 12.04 -5.87
N GLU A 116 10.26 12.07 -5.72
CA GLU A 116 9.46 13.31 -5.68
C GLU A 116 8.25 13.10 -4.76
N PHE A 117 7.74 14.19 -4.20
CA PHE A 117 6.44 14.17 -3.54
C PHE A 117 5.69 15.49 -3.74
N TYR A 118 4.37 15.39 -3.86
CA TYR A 118 3.50 16.53 -4.17
C TYR A 118 2.33 16.58 -3.18
N GLU A 119 2.18 17.72 -2.51
CA GLU A 119 1.01 17.99 -1.68
C GLU A 119 -0.20 18.29 -2.56
N VAL A 120 -1.26 17.49 -2.39
CA VAL A 120 -2.49 17.55 -3.18
C VAL A 120 -3.69 17.50 -2.22
N GLY A 121 -4.13 18.67 -1.76
CA GLY A 121 -5.23 18.77 -0.81
C GLY A 121 -4.82 18.25 0.57
N ASP A 122 -5.53 17.25 1.08
CA ASP A 122 -5.29 16.61 2.38
C ASP A 122 -4.35 15.39 2.29
N HIS A 123 -3.86 15.08 1.09
CA HIS A 123 -2.93 13.97 0.85
C HIS A 123 -1.64 14.47 0.19
N THR A 124 -0.57 13.70 0.35
CA THR A 124 0.65 13.83 -0.43
C THR A 124 0.84 12.60 -1.31
N LEU A 125 1.10 12.83 -2.59
CA LEU A 125 1.54 11.81 -3.52
C LEU A 125 3.05 11.62 -3.36
N PHE A 126 3.49 10.42 -3.00
CA PHE A 126 4.90 10.05 -3.03
C PHE A 126 5.16 9.30 -4.34
N ILE A 127 6.10 9.78 -5.14
CA ILE A 127 6.55 9.13 -6.37
C ILE A 127 7.78 8.30 -6.03
N GLY A 128 7.67 6.99 -6.25
CA GLY A 128 8.73 6.02 -5.99
C GLY A 128 9.37 5.51 -7.27
N GLU A 129 10.70 5.58 -7.36
CA GLU A 129 11.47 4.82 -8.34
C GLU A 129 11.65 3.38 -7.85
N VAL A 130 11.25 2.42 -8.67
CA VAL A 130 11.26 1.00 -8.32
C VAL A 130 12.67 0.43 -8.39
N LEU A 131 13.13 -0.11 -7.27
CA LEU A 131 14.43 -0.76 -7.12
C LEU A 131 14.35 -2.27 -7.39
N GLU A 132 13.35 -2.93 -6.79
CA GLU A 132 13.21 -4.38 -6.83
C GLU A 132 11.73 -4.78 -6.77
N ILE A 133 11.39 -5.88 -7.44
CA ILE A 133 10.05 -6.48 -7.42
C ILE A 133 10.17 -7.96 -7.08
N LYS A 134 9.32 -8.45 -6.17
CA LYS A 134 9.05 -9.88 -5.97
C LYS A 134 7.62 -10.22 -6.37
N LEU A 135 7.44 -11.37 -7.00
CA LEU A 135 6.16 -11.88 -7.46
C LEU A 135 5.90 -13.25 -6.85
N THR A 136 4.66 -13.52 -6.52
CA THR A 136 4.16 -14.84 -6.12
C THR A 136 2.89 -15.16 -6.92
N ASP A 137 2.49 -16.44 -6.92
CA ASP A 137 1.24 -16.87 -7.54
C ASP A 137 0.09 -16.77 -6.54
N GLY A 138 -1.12 -16.46 -7.02
CA GLY A 138 -2.32 -16.39 -6.19
C GLY A 138 -3.38 -15.45 -6.76
N ASN A 139 -4.46 -15.26 -6.00
CA ASN A 139 -5.51 -14.29 -6.35
C ASN A 139 -5.37 -13.03 -5.49
N PRO A 140 -5.61 -11.83 -6.05
CA PRO A 140 -5.53 -10.59 -5.30
C PRO A 140 -6.72 -10.42 -4.34
N LEU A 141 -6.46 -9.86 -3.17
CA LEU A 141 -7.51 -9.28 -2.33
C LEU A 141 -8.11 -8.07 -3.04
N ALA A 142 -9.41 -8.10 -3.30
CA ALA A 142 -10.12 -7.01 -3.94
C ALA A 142 -10.86 -6.15 -2.90
N PHE A 143 -10.99 -4.86 -3.20
CA PHE A 143 -11.82 -3.93 -2.45
C PHE A 143 -12.74 -3.15 -3.37
N PHE A 144 -14.05 -3.23 -3.12
CA PHE A 144 -15.09 -2.59 -3.92
C PHE A 144 -16.31 -2.26 -3.06
N GLY A 145 -16.82 -1.03 -3.19
CA GLY A 145 -18.02 -0.58 -2.48
C GLY A 145 -17.89 -0.65 -0.95
N GLY A 146 -16.68 -0.49 -0.41
CA GLY A 146 -16.41 -0.60 1.03
C GLY A 146 -16.34 -2.03 1.56
N LYS A 147 -16.21 -3.04 0.69
CA LYS A 147 -16.17 -4.45 1.06
C LYS A 147 -14.98 -5.16 0.45
N TYR A 148 -14.42 -6.12 1.18
CA TYR A 148 -13.47 -7.09 0.65
C TYR A 148 -14.17 -8.07 -0.29
N GLY A 149 -13.41 -8.56 -1.26
CA GLY A 149 -13.81 -9.63 -2.17
C GLY A 149 -12.59 -10.28 -2.81
N SER A 150 -12.84 -11.18 -3.76
CA SER A 150 -11.80 -11.83 -4.57
C SER A 150 -12.00 -11.52 -6.05
N TYR A 151 -10.90 -11.60 -6.81
CA TYR A 151 -10.96 -11.53 -8.26
C TYR A 151 -11.60 -12.80 -8.83
N GLN A 152 -12.53 -12.62 -9.77
CA GLN A 152 -13.04 -13.71 -10.59
C GLN A 152 -12.86 -13.35 -12.06
N PRO A 153 -12.11 -14.16 -12.84
CA PRO A 153 -11.99 -13.95 -14.27
C PRO A 153 -13.36 -14.16 -14.94
N VAL A 154 -13.66 -13.33 -15.94
CA VAL A 154 -14.87 -13.41 -16.76
C VAL A 154 -14.53 -14.01 -18.11
#